data_AF-A0A382KCN6-F1
#
_entry.id   AF-A0A382KCN6-F1
#
_cell.length_a   1.000
_cell.length_b   1.000
_cell.length_c   1.000
_cell.angle_alpha   90.00
_cell.angle_beta   90.00
_cell.angle_gamma   90.00
#
_symmetry.space_group_name_H-M   'P 1'
#
loop_
_entity.id
_entity.type
_entity.pdbx_description
1 polymer ?
#
loop_
_entity_poly.entity_id
_entity_poly.type
_entity_poly.pdbx_seq_one_letter_code
_entity_poly.pdbx_strand_id
1 'polypeptide(L)'
;MANEFIKTETRDGVFILTMHDPPTRNAIGGDMAREVIEALDQFEDNPEQRVLLLTGTEPSFCSGANVRGFNQRIQDREEKASAGETPAMLPWGRMESRFAKRSTSSDVGAAQVPLRIHELQKPSIAAVNGHAMGVGMGIALACDIRIAAEKAQFSEAFVRMGLI
;
A
#
# COMPACT_ATOMS: atom_id res chain seq x y z
N MET A 1 -1.42 18.07 -8.75
CA MET A 1 -0.56 17.33 -9.70
C MET A 1 -1.39 16.20 -10.27
N ALA A 2 -1.18 15.80 -11.53
CA ALA A 2 -1.89 14.63 -12.07
C ALA A 2 -1.32 13.36 -11.44
N ASN A 3 -2.20 12.47 -10.97
CA ASN A 3 -1.78 11.18 -10.42
C ASN A 3 -1.29 10.27 -11.56
N GLU A 4 -0.17 9.59 -11.34
CA GLU A 4 0.41 8.67 -12.33
C GLU A 4 -0.02 7.22 -12.08
N PHE A 5 -0.12 6.84 -10.80
CA PHE A 5 -0.28 5.46 -10.35
C PHE A 5 -1.67 5.14 -9.80
N ILE A 6 -2.56 6.11 -9.72
CA ILE A 6 -3.97 5.90 -9.35
C ILE A 6 -4.92 6.63 -10.29
N LYS A 7 -6.14 6.09 -10.42
CA LYS A 7 -7.27 6.77 -11.04
C LYS A 7 -8.37 6.95 -10.00
N THR A 8 -9.00 8.12 -10.00
CA THR A 8 -10.08 8.44 -9.08
C THR A 8 -11.32 8.91 -9.83
N GLU A 9 -12.50 8.51 -9.36
CA GLU A 9 -13.77 9.05 -9.81
C GLU A 9 -14.77 9.08 -8.64
N THR A 10 -15.83 9.88 -8.74
CA THR A 10 -16.91 9.91 -7.75
C THR A 10 -18.25 9.73 -8.42
N ARG A 11 -19.07 8.82 -7.88
CA ARG A 11 -20.42 8.53 -8.37
C ARG A 11 -21.36 8.37 -7.19
N ASP A 12 -22.39 9.21 -7.10
CA ASP A 12 -23.43 9.15 -6.06
C ASP A 12 -22.90 9.08 -4.60
N GLY A 13 -21.77 9.75 -4.36
CA GLY A 13 -21.05 9.76 -3.08
C GLY A 13 -20.17 8.54 -2.81
N VAL A 14 -19.98 7.65 -3.79
CA VAL A 14 -18.95 6.61 -3.78
C VAL A 14 -17.69 7.17 -4.43
N PHE A 15 -16.61 7.26 -3.66
CA PHE A 15 -15.28 7.58 -4.16
C PHE A 15 -14.59 6.31 -4.61
N ILE A 16 -14.35 6.18 -5.91
CA ILE A 16 -13.75 5.01 -6.52
C ILE A 16 -12.27 5.32 -6.75
N LEU A 17 -11.39 4.59 -6.03
CA LEU A 17 -9.95 4.64 -6.21
C LEU A 17 -9.50 3.36 -6.91
N THR A 18 -8.86 3.50 -8.06
CA THR A 18 -8.29 2.39 -8.83
C THR A 18 -6.77 2.49 -8.81
N MET A 19 -6.08 1.50 -8.22
CA MET A 19 -4.64 1.35 -8.37
C MET A 19 -4.30 1.05 -9.84
N HIS A 20 -3.31 1.77 -10.38
CA HIS A 20 -3.01 1.78 -11.81
C HIS A 20 -1.50 1.70 -12.07
N ASP A 21 -0.98 0.49 -12.08
CA ASP A 21 0.34 0.18 -12.66
C ASP A 21 0.27 -1.20 -13.37
N PRO A 22 -0.41 -1.29 -14.53
CA PRO A 22 -0.62 -2.57 -15.21
C PRO A 22 0.67 -3.36 -15.49
N PRO A 23 1.80 -2.74 -15.91
CA PRO A 23 3.06 -3.44 -16.09
C PRO A 23 3.58 -4.20 -14.87
N THR A 24 3.32 -3.70 -13.65
CA THR A 24 3.73 -4.37 -12.39
C THR A 24 2.59 -5.14 -11.72
N ARG A 25 1.41 -5.20 -12.35
CA ARG A 25 0.17 -5.72 -11.77
C ARG A 25 -0.23 -4.95 -10.50
N ASN A 26 -0.12 -3.63 -10.57
CA ASN A 26 -0.43 -2.68 -9.49
C ASN A 26 0.43 -2.93 -8.24
N ALA A 27 1.73 -3.17 -8.42
CA ALA A 27 2.65 -3.30 -7.29
C ALA A 27 2.86 -1.94 -6.63
N ILE A 28 2.68 -1.86 -5.31
CA ILE A 28 2.70 -0.58 -4.60
C ILE A 28 4.14 -0.16 -4.28
N GLY A 29 4.59 0.89 -4.97
CA GLY A 29 5.85 1.60 -4.70
C GLY A 29 5.66 2.81 -3.79
N GLY A 30 6.73 3.57 -3.54
CA GLY A 30 6.65 4.81 -2.74
C GLY A 30 5.73 5.86 -3.36
N ASP A 31 5.82 6.06 -4.68
CA ASP A 31 5.00 7.05 -5.39
C ASP A 31 3.52 6.70 -5.37
N MET A 32 3.16 5.46 -5.70
CA MET A 32 1.78 4.99 -5.61
C MET A 32 1.26 5.06 -4.17
N ALA A 33 2.06 4.68 -3.16
CA ALA A 33 1.66 4.77 -1.77
C ALA A 33 1.35 6.22 -1.35
N ARG A 34 2.20 7.17 -1.76
CA ARG A 34 1.99 8.60 -1.53
C ARG A 34 0.70 9.09 -2.20
N GLU A 35 0.50 8.77 -3.48
CA GLU A 35 -0.74 9.16 -4.19
C GLU A 35 -2.00 8.57 -3.55
N VAL A 36 -1.95 7.30 -3.13
CA VAL A 36 -3.07 6.67 -2.42
C VAL A 36 -3.37 7.41 -1.12
N ILE A 37 -2.36 7.68 -0.28
CA ILE A 37 -2.57 8.37 1.00
C ILE A 37 -3.12 9.78 0.79
N GLU A 38 -2.54 10.55 -0.14
CA GLU A 38 -3.03 11.90 -0.49
C GLU A 38 -4.50 11.85 -0.97
N ALA A 39 -4.88 10.83 -1.74
CA ALA A 39 -6.26 10.64 -2.19
C ALA A 39 -7.21 10.23 -1.05
N LEU A 40 -6.74 9.43 -0.08
CA LEU A 40 -7.51 9.06 1.11
C LEU A 40 -7.74 10.27 2.03
N ASP A 41 -6.73 11.13 2.19
CA ASP A 41 -6.86 12.37 2.96
C ASP A 41 -7.92 13.29 2.33
N GLN A 42 -7.85 13.50 1.01
CA GLN A 42 -8.86 14.26 0.26
C GLN A 42 -10.26 13.65 0.37
N PHE A 43 -10.34 12.31 0.36
CA PHE A 43 -11.60 11.59 0.52
C PHE A 43 -12.23 11.82 1.89
N GLU A 44 -11.45 11.78 2.97
CA GLU A 44 -11.99 12.00 4.32
C GLU A 44 -12.47 13.44 4.52
N ASP A 45 -11.73 14.42 4.00
CA ASP A 45 -12.08 15.84 4.12
C ASP A 45 -13.32 16.24 3.30
N ASN A 46 -13.73 15.42 2.32
CA ASN A 46 -14.86 15.72 1.44
C ASN A 46 -16.18 15.12 1.93
N PRO A 47 -17.15 15.91 2.45
CA PRO A 47 -18.42 15.38 2.97
C PRO A 47 -19.33 14.77 1.91
N GLU A 48 -19.17 15.13 0.63
CA GLU A 48 -19.95 14.55 -0.47
C GLU A 48 -19.53 13.11 -0.79
N GLN A 49 -18.29 12.75 -0.45
CA GLN A 49 -17.77 11.39 -0.61
C GLN A 49 -17.95 10.63 0.71
N ARG A 50 -18.81 9.60 0.66
CA ARG A 50 -19.31 8.88 1.84
C ARG A 50 -18.72 7.49 1.99
N VAL A 51 -18.36 6.83 0.88
CA VAL A 51 -17.84 5.46 0.87
C VAL A 51 -16.65 5.37 -0.09
N LEU A 52 -15.58 4.72 0.34
CA LEU A 52 -14.45 4.35 -0.50
C LEU A 52 -14.75 3.01 -1.19
N LEU A 53 -14.61 2.94 -2.50
CA LEU A 53 -14.46 1.70 -3.26
C LEU A 53 -13.03 1.65 -3.81
N LEU A 54 -12.26 0.66 -3.37
CA LEU A 54 -10.90 0.43 -3.79
C LEU A 54 -10.83 -0.76 -4.76
N THR A 55 -10.17 -0.59 -5.90
CA THR A 55 -9.93 -1.68 -6.87
C THR A 55 -8.59 -1.51 -7.59
N GLY A 56 -8.25 -2.45 -8.47
CA GLY A 56 -7.03 -2.41 -9.28
C GLY A 56 -7.34 -2.46 -10.77
N THR A 57 -6.46 -1.89 -11.58
CA THR A 57 -6.55 -2.07 -13.04
C THR A 57 -6.32 -3.53 -13.38
N GLU A 58 -7.21 -4.12 -14.18
CA GLU A 58 -7.08 -5.49 -14.69
C GLU A 58 -5.66 -5.76 -15.25
N PRO A 59 -5.11 -6.97 -15.05
CA PRO A 59 -5.80 -8.18 -14.59
C PRO A 59 -5.74 -8.44 -13.07
N SER A 60 -5.26 -7.49 -12.27
CA SER A 60 -4.99 -7.72 -10.85
C SER A 60 -5.56 -6.63 -9.97
N PHE A 61 -5.81 -6.96 -8.70
CA PHE A 61 -6.10 -5.96 -7.69
C PHE A 61 -4.79 -5.27 -7.29
N CYS A 62 -3.87 -6.01 -6.66
CA CYS A 62 -2.53 -5.56 -6.29
C CYS A 62 -1.60 -6.76 -6.09
N SER A 63 -0.45 -6.77 -6.76
CA SER A 63 0.55 -7.85 -6.66
C SER A 63 1.48 -7.74 -5.44
N GLY A 64 1.30 -6.72 -4.59
CA GLY A 64 2.06 -6.52 -3.35
C GLY A 64 3.03 -5.35 -3.41
N ALA A 65 4.02 -5.35 -2.53
CA ALA A 65 5.04 -4.30 -2.50
C ALA A 65 5.90 -4.34 -3.76
N ASN A 66 6.24 -3.17 -4.30
CA ASN A 66 7.18 -3.08 -5.41
C ASN A 66 8.61 -3.37 -4.92
N VAL A 67 9.15 -4.52 -5.35
CA VAL A 67 10.48 -5.02 -4.95
C VAL A 67 11.62 -4.45 -5.78
N ARG A 68 11.34 -3.61 -6.80
CA ARG A 68 12.40 -2.97 -7.59
C ARG A 68 13.27 -2.10 -6.67
N GLY A 69 14.58 -2.26 -6.78
CA GLY A 69 15.55 -1.54 -5.95
C GLY A 69 15.77 -2.12 -4.54
N PHE A 70 15.13 -3.23 -4.17
CA PHE A 70 15.37 -3.85 -2.86
C PHE A 70 16.84 -4.27 -2.69
N ASN A 71 17.41 -4.96 -3.68
CA ASN A 71 18.80 -5.41 -3.63
C ASN A 71 19.79 -4.24 -3.48
N GLN A 72 19.59 -3.16 -4.25
CA GLN A 72 20.45 -1.98 -4.15
C GLN A 72 20.38 -1.35 -2.74
N ARG A 73 19.17 -1.20 -2.19
CA ARG A 73 18.98 -0.67 -0.82
C ARG A 73 19.61 -1.56 0.25
N ILE A 74 19.67 -2.88 0.04
CA ILE A 74 20.35 -3.82 0.93
C ILE A 74 21.87 -3.59 0.84
N GLN A 75 22.42 -3.56 -0.38
CA GLN A 75 23.85 -3.30 -0.63
C GLN A 75 24.30 -1.96 -0.03
N ASP A 76 23.57 -0.88 -0.32
CA ASP A 76 23.87 0.46 0.22
C ASP A 76 23.88 0.49 1.76
N ARG A 77 23.04 -0.34 2.40
CA ARG A 77 23.01 -0.47 3.88
C ARG A 77 24.17 -1.28 4.41
N GLU A 78 24.53 -2.37 3.74
CA GLU A 78 25.66 -3.23 4.11
C GLU A 78 27.00 -2.48 3.98
N GLU A 79 27.14 -1.68 2.92
CA GLU A 79 28.32 -0.81 2.71
C GLU A 79 28.44 0.24 3.82
N LYS A 80 27.35 0.92 4.17
CA LYS A 80 27.33 1.90 5.29
C LYS A 80 27.64 1.25 6.64
N ALA A 81 27.10 0.06 6.89
CA ALA A 81 27.40 -0.69 8.12
C ALA A 81 28.89 -1.12 8.18
N SER A 82 29.48 -1.45 7.03
CA SER A 82 30.90 -1.82 6.92
C SER A 82 31.84 -0.61 7.04
N ALA A 83 31.36 0.60 6.76
CA ALA A 83 32.11 1.85 6.87
C ALA A 83 32.25 2.37 8.32
N GLY A 84 31.81 1.62 9.33
CA GLY A 84 31.97 1.98 10.74
C GLY A 84 30.98 3.04 11.25
N GLU A 85 29.95 3.37 10.48
CA GLU A 85 28.79 4.11 11.00
C GLU A 85 28.08 3.23 12.03
N THR A 86 28.01 3.69 13.29
CA THR A 86 27.36 2.98 14.40
C THR A 86 26.03 2.37 13.93
N PRO A 87 25.78 1.05 14.11
CA PRO A 87 24.52 0.47 13.70
C PRO A 87 23.41 1.16 14.48
N ALA A 88 22.65 2.03 13.82
CA ALA A 88 21.52 2.72 14.42
C ALA A 88 20.49 1.65 14.84
N MET A 89 20.52 1.26 16.12
CA MET A 89 19.69 0.25 16.79
C MET A 89 19.73 -1.17 16.19
N LEU A 90 19.43 -2.15 17.05
CA LEU A 90 19.11 -3.52 16.62
C LEU A 90 17.95 -3.48 15.61
N PRO A 91 17.85 -4.47 14.70
CA PRO A 91 16.77 -4.54 13.70
C PRO A 91 15.37 -4.32 14.29
N TRP A 92 15.13 -4.89 15.47
CA TRP A 92 13.88 -4.72 16.21
C TRP A 92 13.66 -3.29 16.72
N GLY A 93 14.68 -2.66 17.31
CA GLY A 93 14.59 -1.28 17.83
C GLY A 93 14.32 -0.22 16.75
N ARG A 94 14.82 -0.43 15.53
CA ARG A 94 14.46 0.40 14.36
C ARG A 94 13.00 0.21 13.95
N MET A 95 12.53 -1.02 13.98
CA MET A 95 11.16 -1.36 13.63
C MET A 95 10.19 -0.80 14.66
N GLU A 96 10.48 -0.96 15.95
CA GLU A 96 9.76 -0.31 17.06
C GLU A 96 9.75 1.20 16.88
N SER A 97 10.86 1.86 16.60
CA SER A 97 10.88 3.32 16.41
C SER A 97 10.02 3.79 15.23
N ARG A 98 9.94 2.97 14.17
CA ARG A 98 9.13 3.25 12.98
C ARG A 98 7.64 3.03 13.24
N PHE A 99 7.27 2.03 14.04
CA PHE A 99 5.88 1.73 14.39
C PHE A 99 5.38 2.47 15.64
N ALA A 100 6.27 2.91 16.53
CA ALA A 100 5.96 3.67 17.73
C ALA A 100 5.65 5.14 17.43
N LYS A 101 6.08 5.64 16.28
CA LYS A 101 5.74 6.99 15.81
C LYS A 101 4.54 6.90 14.88
N ARG A 102 3.41 7.44 15.33
CA ARG A 102 2.23 7.76 14.49
C ARG A 102 2.53 8.81 13.42
N SER A 103 3.66 9.51 13.53
CA SER A 103 4.07 10.57 12.61
C SER A 103 4.57 9.96 11.30
N THR A 104 3.97 10.47 10.22
CA THR A 104 4.40 10.39 8.83
C THR A 104 5.87 10.78 8.69
N SER A 105 6.78 9.84 8.93
CA SER A 105 8.13 9.96 8.37
C SER A 105 8.00 10.15 6.86
N SER A 106 8.81 11.02 6.27
CA SER A 106 8.89 11.31 4.83
C SER A 106 9.01 10.07 3.92
N ASP A 107 9.25 8.89 4.48
CA ASP A 107 9.21 7.60 3.79
C ASP A 107 7.82 6.96 3.86
N VAL A 108 6.86 7.54 3.12
CA VAL A 108 5.58 6.86 2.83
C VAL A 108 5.89 5.63 1.98
N GLY A 109 5.50 4.45 2.48
CA GLY A 109 5.78 3.18 1.84
C GLY A 109 4.55 2.30 1.73
N ALA A 110 4.76 1.15 1.10
CA ALA A 110 3.74 0.12 0.89
C ALA A 110 3.00 -0.28 2.18
N ALA A 111 3.72 -0.38 3.30
CA ALA A 111 3.17 -0.86 4.57
C ALA A 111 2.23 0.15 5.27
N GLN A 112 2.31 1.44 4.93
CA GLN A 112 1.50 2.49 5.53
C GLN A 112 0.09 2.53 4.94
N VAL A 113 -0.09 2.04 3.70
CA VAL A 113 -1.37 2.09 3.00
C VAL A 113 -2.45 1.24 3.68
N PRO A 114 -2.21 -0.04 4.05
CA PRO A 114 -3.17 -0.80 4.84
C PRO A 114 -3.58 -0.12 6.16
N LEU A 115 -2.61 0.43 6.91
CA LEU A 115 -2.89 1.12 8.17
C LEU A 115 -3.77 2.35 7.95
N ARG A 116 -3.44 3.16 6.94
CA ARG A 116 -4.21 4.35 6.60
C ARG A 116 -5.66 4.02 6.21
N ILE A 117 -5.87 2.93 5.48
CA ILE A 117 -7.22 2.44 5.12
C ILE A 117 -7.97 1.96 6.37
N HIS A 118 -7.31 1.20 7.23
CA HIS A 118 -7.91 0.69 8.47
C HIS A 118 -8.35 1.81 9.42
N GLU A 119 -7.65 2.95 9.41
CA GLU A 119 -7.96 4.10 10.26
C GLU A 119 -9.01 5.07 9.66
N LEU A 120 -9.52 4.80 8.44
CA LEU A 120 -10.56 5.64 7.82
C LEU A 120 -11.80 5.78 8.71
N GLN A 121 -12.34 6.99 8.78
CA GLN A 121 -13.58 7.30 9.49
C GLN A 121 -14.82 7.14 8.60
N LYS A 122 -14.64 6.66 7.37
CA LYS A 122 -15.70 6.42 6.38
C LYS A 122 -15.64 4.98 5.87
N PRO A 123 -16.79 4.33 5.58
CA PRO A 123 -16.82 2.95 5.10
C PRO A 123 -15.96 2.71 3.87
N SER A 124 -15.32 1.55 3.81
CA SER A 124 -14.40 1.15 2.76
C SER A 124 -14.72 -0.25 2.21
N ILE A 125 -14.67 -0.39 0.88
CA ILE A 125 -14.97 -1.63 0.16
C ILE A 125 -13.81 -1.96 -0.77
N ALA A 126 -13.21 -3.14 -0.61
CA ALA A 126 -12.28 -3.70 -1.57
C ALA A 126 -13.05 -4.49 -2.65
N ALA A 127 -13.09 -3.98 -3.87
CA ALA A 127 -13.55 -4.72 -5.06
C ALA A 127 -12.35 -5.45 -5.68
N VAL A 128 -12.13 -6.70 -5.26
CA VAL A 128 -10.96 -7.50 -5.63
C VAL A 128 -11.19 -8.18 -6.97
N ASN A 129 -10.75 -7.53 -8.04
CA ASN A 129 -10.96 -7.95 -9.42
C ASN A 129 -9.95 -9.02 -9.91
N GLY A 130 -8.89 -9.33 -9.15
CA GLY A 130 -7.88 -10.31 -9.54
C GLY A 130 -6.94 -10.67 -8.39
N HIS A 131 -5.64 -10.79 -8.66
CA HIS A 131 -4.64 -11.13 -7.64
C HIS A 131 -4.52 -10.03 -6.57
N ALA A 132 -4.58 -10.42 -5.30
CA ALA A 132 -4.28 -9.61 -4.12
C ALA A 132 -3.20 -10.33 -3.30
N MET A 133 -1.94 -9.88 -3.40
CA MET A 133 -0.78 -10.63 -2.90
C MET A 133 0.05 -9.80 -1.92
N GLY A 134 0.51 -10.39 -0.82
CA GLY A 134 1.32 -9.72 0.22
C GLY A 134 0.65 -8.44 0.70
N VAL A 135 1.34 -7.29 0.56
CA VAL A 135 0.74 -5.99 0.88
C VAL A 135 -0.59 -5.75 0.16
N GLY A 136 -0.78 -6.25 -1.07
CA GLY A 136 -2.05 -6.15 -1.78
C GLY A 136 -3.19 -6.92 -1.11
N MET A 137 -2.89 -8.07 -0.49
CA MET A 137 -3.84 -8.78 0.38
C MET A 137 -4.10 -8.00 1.66
N GLY A 138 -3.06 -7.45 2.29
CA GLY A 138 -3.18 -6.56 3.45
C GLY A 138 -4.08 -5.34 3.19
N ILE A 139 -3.95 -4.71 2.02
CA ILE A 139 -4.83 -3.60 1.58
C ILE A 139 -6.29 -4.05 1.51
N ALA A 140 -6.58 -5.21 0.90
CA ALA A 140 -7.93 -5.73 0.83
C ALA A 140 -8.51 -6.11 2.21
N LEU A 141 -7.67 -6.63 3.11
CA LEU A 141 -8.03 -6.98 4.48
C LEU A 141 -8.25 -5.76 5.37
N ALA A 142 -7.59 -4.63 5.07
CA ALA A 142 -7.77 -3.39 5.80
C ALA A 142 -9.13 -2.70 5.53
N CYS A 143 -9.77 -2.99 4.40
CA CYS A 143 -11.12 -2.48 4.12
C CYS A 143 -12.18 -3.11 5.03
N ASP A 144 -13.35 -2.49 5.16
CA ASP A 144 -14.46 -3.06 5.96
C ASP A 144 -15.07 -4.27 5.26
N ILE A 145 -15.36 -4.13 3.96
CA ILE A 145 -16.01 -5.15 3.14
C ILE A 145 -15.10 -5.56 1.99
N ARG A 146 -15.09 -6.84 1.64
CA ARG A 146 -14.42 -7.38 0.45
C ARG A 146 -15.45 -8.04 -0.47
N ILE A 147 -15.45 -7.64 -1.73
CA ILE A 147 -16.20 -8.29 -2.80
C ILE A 147 -15.18 -8.77 -3.82
N ALA A 148 -15.10 -10.08 -4.04
CA ALA A 148 -14.09 -10.69 -4.88
C ALA A 148 -14.71 -11.29 -6.14
N ALA A 149 -14.06 -11.11 -7.29
CA ALA A 149 -14.38 -11.85 -8.50
C ALA A 149 -14.11 -13.35 -8.30
N GLU A 150 -14.82 -14.24 -9.01
CA GLU A 150 -14.58 -15.69 -8.94
C GLU A 150 -13.13 -16.08 -9.27
N LYS A 151 -12.47 -15.29 -10.14
CA LYS A 151 -11.07 -15.45 -10.54
C LYS A 151 -10.06 -14.85 -9.55
N ALA A 152 -10.51 -14.20 -8.48
CA ALA A 152 -9.61 -13.53 -7.53
C ALA A 152 -8.74 -14.55 -6.78
N GLN A 153 -7.49 -14.17 -6.51
CA GLN A 153 -6.55 -15.01 -5.77
C GLN A 153 -5.90 -14.19 -4.67
N PHE A 154 -5.78 -14.79 -3.48
CA PHE A 154 -5.20 -14.18 -2.30
C PHE A 154 -3.99 -14.99 -1.84
N SER A 155 -2.89 -14.34 -1.47
CA SER A 155 -1.74 -15.01 -0.86
C SER A 155 -0.86 -14.05 -0.09
N GLU A 156 -0.48 -14.45 1.12
CA GLU A 156 0.66 -13.87 1.84
C GLU A 156 1.96 -14.53 1.35
N ALA A 157 2.53 -13.99 0.28
CA ALA A 157 3.68 -14.60 -0.41
C ALA A 157 5.03 -14.40 0.34
N PHE A 158 5.03 -13.74 1.51
CA PHE A 158 6.24 -13.36 2.25
C PHE A 158 7.14 -14.55 2.62
N VAL A 159 6.57 -15.66 3.11
CA VAL A 159 7.33 -16.85 3.52
C VAL A 159 8.15 -17.45 2.39
N ARG A 160 7.68 -17.35 1.14
CA ARG A 160 8.40 -17.86 -0.04
C ARG A 160 9.66 -17.06 -0.34
N MET A 161 9.76 -15.85 0.22
CA MET A 161 10.89 -14.93 0.09
C MET A 161 11.73 -14.85 1.39
N GLY A 162 11.45 -15.70 2.39
CA GLY A 162 12.14 -15.64 3.68
C GLY A 162 11.74 -14.44 4.55
N LEU A 163 10.54 -13.90 4.35
CA LEU A 163 9.99 -12.75 5.08
C LEU A 163 8.76 -13.14 5.91
N ILE A 164 8.37 -12.26 6.83
CA ILE A 164 7.10 -12.28 7.59
C ILE A 164 6.38 -10.95 7.47
#